data_AF-A0A1H3YGJ3-F1
#
_entry.id   AF-A0A1H3YGJ3-F1
#
_cell.length_a   1.000
_cell.length_b   1.000
_cell.length_c   1.000
_cell.angle_alpha   90.00
_cell.angle_beta   90.00
_cell.angle_gamma   90.00
#
_symmetry.space_group_name_H-M   'P 1'
#
loop_
_entity.id
_entity.type
_entity.pdbx_description
1 polymer ?
#
loop_
_entity_poly.entity_id
_entity_poly.type
_entity_poly.pdbx_seq_one_letter_code
_entity_poly.pdbx_strand_id
1 'polypeptide(L)'
;MPKIPKDGYYYNLLERETMQWQADLMHKYGVYGMCFYHYYFKDGRKILEKPAENLLQWKDIDMPFCFSWANETWARSWSKMSSKNVWSLENDSNQESSDGILLEQGYGDEEDWASHFEYLLKFFKDDRYIKVGNKPLFLIYKSDEIFCLPEMVELWNKLARKNGFNGIYFISTNVESESCDARLNMEPQYSFRRSYPDRYRKLDDKVAAVIDYSEIVEKSIKIQRQVRNLKKKTYLSAFPGYDDTPRRHKAGIAVINSNPDVFKDYIREIIKQSVDLENEFVFINAWNEWGETMYLEPDEEWGYRFLEAIYEAQNESSEDNKKTHSMESDIELEKVEKTITQYRSYWKIFDKWMMLKERGVSTAEYFERKGVKRIAVYGLGMLGTHFLMDLEGSSITIEYGIDGKGEAIKKSFPVYTLQNDLPEVDMVVVSVTYDYVNIKQSLEEKGIKKIISLDTVIGSLIEN
;
A
#
# COMPACT_ATOMS: atom_id res chain seq x y z
N MET A 1 26.84 14.22 -7.60
CA MET A 1 27.95 13.25 -7.71
C MET A 1 27.47 11.94 -7.11
N PRO A 2 27.84 10.77 -7.64
CA PRO A 2 27.39 9.50 -7.09
C PRO A 2 27.87 9.37 -5.63
N LYS A 3 26.98 8.91 -4.77
CA LYS A 3 27.31 8.62 -3.36
C LYS A 3 28.02 7.28 -3.27
N ILE A 4 29.06 7.20 -2.45
CA ILE A 4 29.94 6.03 -2.34
C ILE A 4 29.86 5.50 -0.90
N PRO A 5 29.62 4.18 -0.71
CA PRO A 5 29.66 3.57 0.61
C PRO A 5 30.99 3.83 1.30
N LYS A 6 30.96 4.06 2.61
CA LYS A 6 32.15 4.30 3.40
C LYS A 6 33.16 3.17 3.19
N ASP A 7 34.43 3.55 2.99
CA ASP A 7 35.56 2.64 2.75
C ASP A 7 35.38 1.74 1.51
N GLY A 8 34.50 2.13 0.57
CA GLY A 8 34.22 1.36 -0.65
C GLY A 8 33.51 0.03 -0.39
N TYR A 9 32.76 -0.09 0.72
CA TYR A 9 32.08 -1.32 1.10
C TYR A 9 30.83 -1.59 0.25
N TYR A 10 31.03 -2.09 -0.97
CA TYR A 10 29.98 -2.66 -1.80
C TYR A 10 29.71 -4.11 -1.36
N TYR A 11 28.45 -4.44 -1.07
CA TYR A 11 28.09 -5.69 -0.42
C TYR A 11 27.05 -6.49 -1.20
N ASN A 12 26.85 -7.73 -0.74
CA ASN A 12 25.82 -8.64 -1.23
C ASN A 12 24.94 -9.09 -0.05
N LEU A 13 23.62 -8.87 -0.16
CA LEU A 13 22.64 -9.27 0.86
C LEU A 13 22.46 -10.80 0.98
N LEU A 14 23.08 -11.58 0.09
CA LEU A 14 23.15 -13.04 0.20
C LEU A 14 24.28 -13.52 1.14
N GLU A 15 25.12 -12.60 1.63
CA GLU A 15 26.20 -12.89 2.56
C GLU A 15 25.74 -12.65 3.99
N ARG A 16 25.99 -13.62 4.86
CA ARG A 16 25.56 -13.57 6.28
C ARG A 16 26.22 -12.41 7.00
N GLU A 17 27.48 -12.16 6.70
CA GLU A 17 28.31 -11.10 7.27
C GLU A 17 27.73 -9.71 6.99
N THR A 18 27.17 -9.48 5.79
CA THR A 18 26.48 -8.23 5.44
C THR A 18 25.27 -8.00 6.32
N MET A 19 24.41 -9.03 6.49
CA MET A 19 23.22 -8.92 7.32
C MET A 19 23.58 -8.74 8.81
N GLN A 20 24.64 -9.41 9.28
CA GLN A 20 25.18 -9.20 10.62
C GLN A 20 25.68 -7.76 10.81
N TRP A 21 26.46 -7.23 9.86
CA TRP A 21 26.95 -5.86 9.91
C TRP A 21 25.81 -4.84 9.96
N GLN A 22 24.75 -5.03 9.16
CA GLN A 22 23.56 -4.18 9.22
C GLN A 22 22.86 -4.28 10.58
N ALA A 23 22.68 -5.48 11.12
CA ALA A 23 22.11 -5.68 12.45
C ALA A 23 22.95 -4.97 13.55
N ASP A 24 24.27 -5.08 13.49
CA ASP A 24 25.17 -4.43 14.45
C ASP A 24 25.06 -2.89 14.39
N LEU A 25 24.93 -2.32 13.18
CA LEU A 25 24.67 -0.89 13.01
C LEU A 25 23.30 -0.49 13.57
N MET A 26 22.26 -1.28 13.32
CA MET A 26 20.92 -1.03 13.86
C MET A 26 20.94 -0.93 15.38
N HIS A 27 21.53 -1.93 16.04
CA HIS A 27 21.68 -1.95 17.50
C HIS A 27 22.49 -0.79 18.02
N LYS A 28 23.60 -0.46 17.36
CA LYS A 28 24.49 0.61 17.78
C LYS A 28 23.80 1.99 17.76
N TYR A 29 22.93 2.23 16.79
CA TYR A 29 22.33 3.55 16.57
C TYR A 29 20.81 3.61 16.84
N GLY A 30 20.25 2.61 17.50
CA GLY A 30 18.87 2.64 17.98
C GLY A 30 17.79 2.42 16.90
N VAL A 31 18.14 1.79 15.78
CA VAL A 31 17.15 1.37 14.77
C VAL A 31 16.58 0.02 15.19
N TYR A 32 15.28 0.00 15.48
CA TYR A 32 14.63 -1.18 16.06
C TYR A 32 14.56 -2.38 15.10
N GLY A 33 14.21 -2.16 13.83
CA GLY A 33 13.94 -3.25 12.91
C GLY A 33 13.89 -2.82 11.45
N MET A 34 14.02 -3.80 10.56
CA MET A 34 13.98 -3.62 9.10
C MET A 34 12.58 -3.87 8.55
N CYS A 35 12.14 -3.01 7.63
CA CYS A 35 10.96 -3.26 6.81
C CYS A 35 11.41 -3.69 5.41
N PHE A 36 11.44 -4.99 5.14
CA PHE A 36 11.87 -5.52 3.85
C PHE A 36 10.77 -5.36 2.82
N TYR A 37 11.14 -4.93 1.60
CA TYR A 37 10.25 -5.12 0.47
C TYR A 37 10.06 -6.61 0.20
N HIS A 38 8.81 -7.03 0.18
CA HIS A 38 8.37 -8.37 -0.19
C HIS A 38 7.78 -8.31 -1.59
N TYR A 39 8.33 -9.08 -2.53
CA TYR A 39 7.84 -9.12 -3.91
C TYR A 39 7.22 -10.49 -4.20
N TYR A 40 5.91 -10.47 -4.45
CA TYR A 40 5.11 -11.65 -4.76
C TYR A 40 4.09 -11.27 -5.83
N PHE A 41 4.22 -11.95 -6.96
CA PHE A 41 3.53 -11.65 -8.20
C PHE A 41 2.57 -12.78 -8.60
N LYS A 42 1.97 -12.63 -9.77
CA LYS A 42 1.11 -13.63 -10.40
C LYS A 42 1.73 -15.03 -10.36
N ASP A 43 0.90 -16.05 -10.16
CA ASP A 43 1.27 -17.47 -10.09
C ASP A 43 2.30 -17.82 -8.99
N GLY A 44 2.37 -17.00 -7.93
CA GLY A 44 3.27 -17.23 -6.79
C GLY A 44 4.75 -16.96 -7.07
N ARG A 45 5.05 -16.24 -8.15
CA ARG A 45 6.40 -15.82 -8.51
C ARG A 45 6.95 -14.86 -7.47
N LYS A 46 8.08 -15.22 -6.88
CA LYS A 46 8.85 -14.43 -5.92
C LYS A 46 10.10 -13.88 -6.58
N ILE A 47 10.52 -12.69 -6.18
CA ILE A 47 11.73 -12.03 -6.65
C ILE A 47 12.38 -11.33 -5.44
N LEU A 48 13.72 -11.33 -5.39
CA LEU A 48 14.50 -10.75 -4.28
C LEU A 48 14.13 -11.32 -2.90
N GLU A 49 13.60 -12.55 -2.84
CA GLU A 49 13.14 -13.23 -1.63
C GLU A 49 14.28 -13.81 -0.79
N LYS A 50 15.41 -14.13 -1.44
CA LYS A 50 16.52 -14.87 -0.84
C LYS A 50 17.14 -14.20 0.40
N PRO A 51 17.37 -12.88 0.47
CA PRO A 51 17.88 -12.26 1.68
C PRO A 51 17.00 -12.50 2.91
N ALA A 52 15.67 -12.39 2.76
CA ALA A 52 14.73 -12.66 3.84
C ALA A 52 14.67 -14.16 4.20
N GLU A 53 14.64 -15.05 3.20
CA GLU A 53 14.68 -16.50 3.42
C GLU A 53 15.96 -16.95 4.13
N ASN A 54 17.10 -16.36 3.78
CA ASN A 54 18.37 -16.59 4.45
C ASN A 54 18.35 -16.09 5.90
N LEU A 55 17.82 -14.88 6.14
CA LEU A 55 17.66 -14.36 7.50
C LEU A 55 16.82 -15.29 8.38
N LEU A 56 15.79 -15.92 7.81
CA LEU A 56 14.96 -16.91 8.49
C LEU A 56 15.78 -18.14 8.95
N GLN A 57 16.86 -18.49 8.25
CA GLN A 57 17.80 -19.56 8.64
C GLN A 57 18.86 -19.07 9.62
N TRP A 58 19.35 -17.84 9.46
CA TRP A 58 20.37 -17.20 10.30
C TRP A 58 19.75 -16.66 11.60
N LYS A 59 19.30 -17.57 12.46
CA LYS A 59 18.61 -17.25 13.74
C LYS A 59 19.47 -16.51 14.75
N ASP A 60 20.79 -16.55 14.58
CA ASP A 60 21.77 -15.90 15.41
C ASP A 60 21.98 -14.41 15.08
N ILE A 61 21.50 -13.95 13.92
CA ILE A 61 21.45 -12.52 13.59
C ILE A 61 20.24 -11.90 14.32
N ASP A 62 20.49 -11.10 15.33
CA ASP A 62 19.42 -10.35 16.01
C ASP A 62 18.99 -9.15 15.16
N MET A 63 18.09 -9.39 14.20
CA MET A 63 17.53 -8.35 13.34
C MET A 63 16.01 -8.49 13.36
N PRO A 64 15.30 -7.66 14.15
CA PRO A 64 13.85 -7.57 14.08
C PRO A 64 13.42 -7.10 12.68
N PHE A 65 12.34 -7.69 12.15
CA PHE A 65 11.92 -7.37 10.79
C PHE A 65 10.41 -7.51 10.54
N CYS A 66 9.91 -6.80 9.53
CA CYS A 66 8.59 -6.99 8.95
C CYS A 66 8.65 -6.83 7.42
N PHE A 67 7.52 -7.02 6.76
CA PHE A 67 7.41 -6.89 5.30
C PHE A 67 6.53 -5.73 4.85
N SER A 68 6.91 -5.16 3.71
CA SER A 68 6.10 -4.28 2.88
C SER A 68 5.93 -4.88 1.49
N TRP A 69 4.69 -5.26 1.15
CA TRP A 69 4.41 -5.84 -0.16
C TRP A 69 4.40 -4.76 -1.23
N ALA A 70 5.41 -4.78 -2.11
CA ALA A 70 5.46 -3.97 -3.31
C ALA A 70 4.69 -4.69 -4.44
N ASN A 71 3.38 -4.41 -4.49
CA ASN A 71 2.37 -5.07 -5.30
C ASN A 71 2.13 -4.42 -6.68
N GLU A 72 3.15 -3.81 -7.28
CA GLU A 72 3.02 -3.16 -8.58
C GLU A 72 3.54 -4.04 -9.70
N THR A 73 2.83 -4.08 -10.84
CA THR A 73 3.38 -4.61 -12.09
C THR A 73 4.66 -3.87 -12.44
N TRP A 74 5.75 -4.61 -12.68
CA TRP A 74 6.97 -4.04 -13.22
C TRP A 74 6.85 -3.98 -14.72
N ALA A 75 7.00 -2.79 -15.29
CA ALA A 75 6.90 -2.61 -16.73
C ALA A 75 7.86 -1.53 -17.23
N ARG A 76 8.19 -1.62 -18.51
CA ARG A 76 8.98 -0.63 -19.25
C ARG A 76 8.26 0.71 -19.29
N SER A 77 9.02 1.78 -19.52
CA SER A 77 8.50 3.14 -19.46
C SER A 77 7.44 3.44 -20.53
N TRP A 78 7.55 2.80 -21.70
CA TRP A 78 6.62 2.92 -22.83
C TRP A 78 5.38 2.02 -22.75
N SER A 79 5.29 1.10 -21.77
CA SER A 79 4.10 0.26 -21.60
C SER A 79 2.84 1.14 -21.44
N LYS A 80 1.73 0.76 -22.08
CA LYS A 80 0.48 1.56 -22.05
C LYS A 80 -0.27 1.50 -20.71
N MET A 81 0.25 0.76 -19.73
CA MET A 81 -0.38 0.63 -18.41
C MET A 81 -0.32 1.93 -17.60
N SER A 82 -1.47 2.30 -17.03
CA SER A 82 -1.63 3.47 -16.17
C SER A 82 -1.03 3.28 -14.77
N SER A 83 -1.00 2.05 -14.25
CA SER A 83 -0.44 1.69 -12.95
C SER A 83 0.71 0.68 -13.13
N LYS A 84 1.95 1.14 -12.95
CA LYS A 84 3.16 0.33 -13.11
C LYS A 84 4.33 0.91 -12.33
N ASN A 85 5.28 0.06 -11.98
CA ASN A 85 6.60 0.44 -11.53
C ASN A 85 7.58 0.45 -12.72
N VAL A 86 8.24 1.58 -12.95
CA VAL A 86 9.23 1.76 -14.02
C VAL A 86 10.62 1.81 -13.38
N TRP A 87 11.36 0.71 -13.49
CA TRP A 87 12.64 0.51 -12.80
C TRP A 87 13.80 1.30 -13.43
N SER A 88 13.76 1.55 -14.75
CA SER A 88 14.77 2.33 -15.47
C SER A 88 14.18 2.89 -16.77
N LEU A 89 14.67 4.07 -17.19
CA LEU A 89 14.44 4.62 -18.53
C LEU A 89 15.56 4.27 -19.54
N GLU A 90 16.67 3.68 -19.09
CA GLU A 90 17.79 3.30 -19.97
C GLU A 90 17.59 1.94 -20.66
N ASN A 91 18.05 1.84 -21.91
CA ASN A 91 17.93 0.67 -22.80
C ASN A 91 16.48 0.27 -23.16
N ASP A 92 15.57 1.24 -23.21
CA ASP A 92 14.21 1.07 -23.74
C ASP A 92 14.19 1.12 -25.28
N SER A 93 14.87 0.15 -25.92
CA SER A 93 14.68 -0.10 -27.35
C SER A 93 13.30 -0.74 -27.54
N ASN A 94 12.40 -0.05 -28.26
CA ASN A 94 11.11 -0.60 -28.71
C ASN A 94 11.36 -1.96 -29.39
N GLN A 95 11.07 -3.06 -28.70
CA GLN A 95 10.79 -4.32 -29.38
C GLN A 95 9.29 -4.31 -29.67
N GLU A 96 8.93 -4.11 -30.94
CA GLU A 96 7.54 -3.93 -31.42
C GLU A 96 6.59 -5.12 -31.13
N SER A 97 7.05 -6.16 -30.42
CA SER A 97 6.32 -7.41 -30.18
C SER A 97 5.96 -7.69 -28.72
N SER A 98 6.15 -6.77 -27.77
CA SER A 98 5.70 -6.96 -26.37
C SER A 98 4.92 -5.76 -25.83
N ASP A 99 4.03 -5.99 -24.87
CA ASP A 99 3.24 -4.97 -24.15
C ASP A 99 4.06 -4.16 -23.11
N GLY A 100 5.35 -4.49 -22.98
CA GLY A 100 6.31 -3.85 -22.11
C GLY A 100 6.27 -4.32 -20.66
N ILE A 101 5.53 -5.39 -20.34
CA ILE A 101 5.47 -5.95 -18.99
C ILE A 101 6.73 -6.80 -18.72
N LEU A 102 7.37 -6.58 -17.56
CA LEU A 102 8.54 -7.34 -17.08
C LEU A 102 8.13 -8.42 -16.08
N LEU A 103 7.31 -8.01 -15.10
CA LEU A 103 6.68 -8.90 -14.12
C LEU A 103 5.27 -8.40 -13.88
N GLU A 104 4.30 -9.22 -14.28
CA GLU A 104 2.89 -8.92 -14.10
C GLU A 104 2.48 -9.13 -12.64
N GLN A 105 1.83 -8.12 -12.06
CA GLN A 105 1.10 -8.32 -10.82
C GLN A 105 -0.26 -8.95 -11.15
N GLY A 106 -0.56 -10.05 -10.47
CA GLY A 106 -1.89 -10.63 -10.37
C GLY A 106 -2.18 -10.96 -8.91
N TYR A 107 -3.42 -10.81 -8.49
CA TYR A 107 -3.86 -11.14 -7.14
C TYR A 107 -4.53 -12.51 -7.07
N GLY A 108 -5.05 -13.03 -8.19
CA GLY A 108 -5.58 -14.38 -8.27
C GLY A 108 -6.83 -14.57 -7.40
N ASP A 109 -7.04 -15.78 -6.90
CA ASP A 109 -8.20 -16.11 -6.07
C ASP A 109 -7.85 -16.64 -4.66
N GLU A 110 -8.86 -17.17 -3.95
CA GLU A 110 -8.71 -17.64 -2.57
C GLU A 110 -7.55 -18.66 -2.41
N GLU A 111 -7.29 -19.51 -3.41
CA GLU A 111 -6.20 -20.48 -3.38
C GLU A 111 -4.82 -19.80 -3.49
N ASP A 112 -4.70 -18.79 -4.34
CA ASP A 112 -3.49 -17.98 -4.48
C ASP A 112 -3.20 -17.17 -3.20
N TRP A 113 -4.23 -16.57 -2.61
CA TRP A 113 -4.11 -15.81 -1.38
C TRP A 113 -3.70 -16.71 -0.21
N ALA A 114 -4.27 -17.93 -0.13
CA ALA A 114 -3.87 -18.90 0.88
C ALA A 114 -2.40 -19.32 0.70
N SER A 115 -1.97 -19.56 -0.54
CA SER A 115 -0.59 -19.92 -0.87
C SER A 115 0.40 -18.81 -0.49
N HIS A 116 0.05 -17.54 -0.74
CA HIS A 116 0.85 -16.39 -0.32
C HIS A 116 0.91 -16.28 1.21
N PHE A 117 -0.21 -16.45 1.91
CA PHE A 117 -0.23 -16.48 3.37
C PHE A 117 0.66 -17.60 3.93
N GLU A 118 0.58 -18.81 3.38
CA GLU A 118 1.38 -19.96 3.83
C GLU A 118 2.90 -19.72 3.65
N TYR A 119 3.29 -19.01 2.60
CA TYR A 119 4.66 -18.55 2.45
C TYR A 119 5.06 -17.57 3.56
N LEU A 120 4.24 -16.53 3.79
CA LEU A 120 4.49 -15.52 4.83
C LEU A 120 4.48 -16.08 6.25
N LEU A 121 3.67 -17.11 6.51
CA LEU A 121 3.50 -17.74 7.81
C LEU A 121 4.83 -18.24 8.40
N LYS A 122 5.76 -18.68 7.56
CA LYS A 122 7.10 -19.12 7.98
C LYS A 122 7.86 -17.99 8.68
N PHE A 123 7.72 -16.77 8.17
CA PHE A 123 8.33 -15.57 8.73
C PHE A 123 7.55 -15.06 9.93
N PHE A 124 6.21 -15.08 9.89
CA PHE A 124 5.38 -14.64 11.02
C PHE A 124 5.65 -15.42 12.32
N LYS A 125 6.04 -16.70 12.17
CA LYS A 125 6.44 -17.58 13.28
C LYS A 125 7.88 -17.34 13.78
N ASP A 126 8.68 -16.52 13.11
CA ASP A 126 9.96 -16.08 13.64
C ASP A 126 9.73 -15.12 14.83
N ASP A 127 10.46 -15.33 15.91
CA ASP A 127 10.36 -14.50 17.13
C ASP A 127 10.81 -13.06 16.86
N ARG A 128 11.72 -12.86 15.91
CA ARG A 128 12.20 -11.54 15.45
C ARG A 128 11.20 -10.83 14.55
N TYR A 129 10.16 -11.51 14.05
CA TYR A 129 9.15 -10.86 13.22
C TYR A 129 8.33 -9.89 14.06
N ILE A 130 8.26 -8.62 13.65
CA ILE A 130 7.62 -7.53 14.38
C ILE A 130 6.10 -7.75 14.42
N LYS A 131 5.53 -7.64 15.62
CA LYS A 131 4.10 -7.87 15.90
C LYS A 131 3.53 -6.71 16.72
N VAL A 132 2.27 -6.36 16.46
CA VAL A 132 1.48 -5.41 17.27
C VAL A 132 0.33 -6.19 17.92
N GLY A 133 0.34 -6.34 19.25
CA GLY A 133 -0.71 -7.09 19.96
C GLY A 133 -0.87 -8.55 19.50
N ASN A 134 0.25 -9.25 19.26
CA ASN A 134 0.30 -10.61 18.68
C ASN A 134 -0.33 -10.72 17.26
N LYS A 135 -0.34 -9.62 16.51
CA LYS A 135 -0.62 -9.62 15.08
C LYS A 135 0.66 -9.31 14.30
N PRO A 136 1.11 -10.17 13.36
CA PRO A 136 2.24 -9.86 12.49
C PRO A 136 2.02 -8.55 11.75
N LEU A 137 3.01 -7.66 11.77
CA LEU A 137 2.96 -6.39 11.04
C LEU A 137 3.20 -6.62 9.54
N PHE A 138 2.30 -6.15 8.68
CA PHE A 138 2.44 -6.29 7.23
C PHE A 138 1.97 -5.04 6.50
N LEU A 139 2.89 -4.38 5.81
CA LEU A 139 2.59 -3.19 5.01
C LEU A 139 2.17 -3.62 3.60
N ILE A 140 1.21 -2.89 3.03
CA ILE A 140 0.74 -3.09 1.65
C ILE A 140 0.95 -1.76 0.91
N TYR A 141 1.81 -1.78 -0.09
CA TYR A 141 1.94 -0.66 -1.02
C TYR A 141 0.68 -0.61 -1.91
N LYS A 142 0.30 0.58 -2.40
CA LYS A 142 -0.86 0.78 -3.32
C LYS A 142 -2.04 -0.18 -3.08
N SER A 143 -2.54 -0.22 -1.84
CA SER A 143 -3.60 -1.15 -1.45
C SER A 143 -4.90 -0.89 -2.22
N ASP A 144 -5.07 0.31 -2.77
CA ASP A 144 -6.17 0.74 -3.63
C ASP A 144 -6.13 0.16 -5.06
N GLU A 145 -5.10 -0.60 -5.42
CA GLU A 145 -5.02 -1.36 -6.68
C GLU A 145 -5.47 -2.83 -6.51
N ILE A 146 -5.56 -3.33 -5.26
CA ILE A 146 -5.94 -4.70 -4.95
C ILE A 146 -7.47 -4.81 -4.85
N PHE A 147 -8.12 -5.20 -5.94
CA PHE A 147 -9.59 -5.26 -6.03
C PHE A 147 -10.24 -6.26 -5.05
N CYS A 148 -9.49 -7.25 -4.60
CA CYS A 148 -9.93 -8.31 -3.69
C CYS A 148 -9.38 -8.13 -2.27
N LEU A 149 -8.86 -6.93 -1.94
CA LEU A 149 -8.23 -6.68 -0.65
C LEU A 149 -9.12 -7.02 0.55
N PRO A 150 -10.42 -6.64 0.59
CA PRO A 150 -11.28 -6.96 1.71
C PRO A 150 -11.40 -8.46 1.96
N GLU A 151 -11.66 -9.24 0.90
CA GLU A 151 -11.80 -10.69 0.94
C GLU A 151 -10.47 -11.38 1.31
N MET A 152 -9.37 -10.91 0.72
CA MET A 152 -8.03 -11.42 1.02
C MET A 152 -7.62 -11.18 2.48
N VAL A 153 -7.86 -9.98 3.01
CA VAL A 153 -7.58 -9.62 4.41
C VAL A 153 -8.41 -10.46 5.38
N GLU A 154 -9.67 -10.72 5.06
CA GLU A 154 -10.53 -11.58 5.86
C GLU A 154 -9.98 -13.01 5.92
N LEU A 155 -9.64 -13.59 4.77
CA LEU A 155 -9.04 -14.91 4.70
C LEU A 155 -7.73 -14.98 5.50
N TRP A 156 -6.84 -14.01 5.29
CA TRP A 156 -5.55 -13.97 5.98
C TRP A 156 -5.71 -13.83 7.50
N ASN A 157 -6.66 -13.03 7.97
CA ASN A 157 -6.97 -12.93 9.40
C ASN A 157 -7.51 -14.25 9.96
N LYS A 158 -8.37 -14.96 9.22
CA LYS A 158 -8.86 -16.30 9.61
C LYS A 158 -7.71 -17.32 9.69
N LEU A 159 -6.83 -17.34 8.69
CA LEU A 159 -5.67 -18.23 8.65
C LEU A 159 -4.64 -17.89 9.74
N ALA A 160 -4.42 -16.60 10.03
CA ALA A 160 -3.56 -16.13 11.12
C ALA A 160 -4.08 -16.61 12.49
N ARG A 161 -5.38 -16.46 12.75
CA ARG A 161 -6.01 -16.95 13.99
C ARG A 161 -5.90 -18.45 14.16
N LYS A 162 -6.10 -19.21 13.08
CA LYS A 162 -5.89 -20.66 13.08
C LYS A 162 -4.45 -21.06 13.44
N ASN A 163 -3.48 -20.16 13.23
CA ASN A 163 -2.07 -20.38 13.50
C ASN A 163 -1.55 -19.69 14.78
N GLY A 164 -2.44 -19.24 15.67
CA GLY A 164 -2.06 -18.72 16.99
C GLY A 164 -1.83 -17.20 17.07
N PHE A 165 -2.13 -16.46 16.00
CA PHE A 165 -2.08 -14.99 16.00
C PHE A 165 -3.46 -14.37 16.27
N ASN A 166 -3.51 -13.09 16.63
CA ASN A 166 -4.78 -12.38 16.80
C ASN A 166 -5.37 -11.84 15.48
N GLY A 167 -4.74 -12.19 14.35
CA GLY A 167 -4.94 -11.59 13.03
C GLY A 167 -3.60 -11.12 12.47
N ILE A 168 -3.62 -10.33 11.40
CA ILE A 168 -2.47 -9.58 10.87
C ILE A 168 -2.74 -8.10 11.09
N TYR A 169 -1.71 -7.32 11.39
CA TYR A 169 -1.82 -5.87 11.54
C TYR A 169 -1.38 -5.24 10.22
N PHE A 170 -2.37 -4.82 9.43
CA PHE A 170 -2.13 -4.30 8.09
C PHE A 170 -1.94 -2.79 8.10
N ILE A 171 -0.95 -2.32 7.34
CA ILE A 171 -0.71 -0.88 7.12
C ILE A 171 -0.77 -0.59 5.62
N SER A 172 -1.68 0.27 5.18
CA SER A 172 -1.68 0.78 3.80
C SER A 172 -0.68 1.94 3.63
N THR A 173 0.01 2.00 2.49
CA THR A 173 1.01 3.06 2.25
C THR A 173 0.45 4.19 1.39
N ASN A 174 0.47 5.42 1.91
CA ASN A 174 0.07 6.66 1.21
C ASN A 174 -1.36 6.70 0.66
N VAL A 175 -2.18 5.71 0.99
CA VAL A 175 -3.59 5.59 0.64
C VAL A 175 -4.38 5.15 1.85
N GLU A 176 -5.63 5.60 1.96
CA GLU A 176 -6.55 5.15 2.99
C GLU A 176 -7.23 3.86 2.53
N SER A 177 -7.31 2.88 3.43
CA SER A 177 -7.95 1.60 3.20
C SER A 177 -8.75 1.20 4.42
N GLU A 178 -10.04 0.93 4.22
CA GLU A 178 -10.92 0.40 5.27
C GLU A 178 -10.53 -1.03 5.66
N SER A 179 -9.86 -1.77 4.76
CA SER A 179 -9.39 -3.13 5.02
C SER A 179 -8.12 -3.20 5.87
N CYS A 180 -7.36 -2.12 6.00
CA CYS A 180 -6.13 -2.10 6.79
C CYS A 180 -6.38 -1.60 8.23
N ASP A 181 -5.58 -1.98 9.22
CA ASP A 181 -5.70 -1.47 10.60
C ASP A 181 -5.21 -0.02 10.72
N ALA A 182 -4.19 0.35 9.93
CA ALA A 182 -3.57 1.66 9.95
C ALA A 182 -3.08 2.08 8.55
N ARG A 183 -2.54 3.30 8.46
CA ARG A 183 -1.85 3.80 7.26
C ARG A 183 -0.47 4.36 7.60
N LEU A 184 0.41 4.39 6.60
CA LEU A 184 1.73 5.02 6.66
C LEU A 184 1.77 6.21 5.70
N ASN A 185 2.14 7.38 6.21
CA ASN A 185 2.56 8.50 5.38
C ASN A 185 4.03 8.32 5.02
N MET A 186 4.30 7.60 3.92
CA MET A 186 5.65 7.27 3.49
C MET A 186 6.25 8.40 2.66
N GLU A 187 7.28 9.02 3.22
CA GLU A 187 8.04 10.10 2.61
C GLU A 187 9.16 9.58 1.69
N PRO A 188 9.63 10.38 0.73
CA PRO A 188 9.18 11.75 0.40
C PRO A 188 7.92 11.82 -0.46
N GLN A 189 7.42 10.67 -0.93
CA GLN A 189 6.30 10.63 -1.88
C GLN A 189 5.02 11.27 -1.32
N TYR A 190 4.76 11.09 -0.01
CA TYR A 190 3.61 11.68 0.66
C TYR A 190 3.60 13.21 0.55
N SER A 191 4.75 13.85 0.82
CA SER A 191 4.93 15.28 0.69
C SER A 191 5.00 15.74 -0.75
N PHE A 192 5.71 15.03 -1.64
CA PHE A 192 5.78 15.39 -3.06
C PHE A 192 4.39 15.52 -3.67
N ARG A 193 3.51 14.52 -3.48
CA ARG A 193 2.14 14.56 -4.05
C ARG A 193 1.30 15.75 -3.56
N ARG A 194 1.60 16.29 -2.39
CA ARG A 194 0.84 17.40 -1.75
C ARG A 194 1.51 18.76 -1.90
N SER A 195 2.79 18.78 -2.22
CA SER A 195 3.64 19.97 -2.20
C SER A 195 4.45 20.13 -3.48
N TYR A 196 3.85 19.86 -4.64
CA TYR A 196 4.48 20.10 -5.94
C TYR A 196 4.04 21.46 -6.55
N PRO A 197 4.47 22.62 -6.01
CA PRO A 197 4.19 23.89 -6.67
C PRO A 197 5.01 24.00 -7.97
N ASP A 198 4.44 24.71 -8.94
CA ASP A 198 5.06 24.97 -10.25
C ASP A 198 6.45 25.63 -10.15
N ARG A 199 6.77 26.27 -9.03
CA ARG A 199 8.07 26.96 -8.81
C ARG A 199 9.30 26.04 -8.76
N TYR A 200 9.13 24.73 -8.49
CA TYR A 200 10.25 23.78 -8.54
C TYR A 200 10.42 23.13 -9.91
N ARG A 201 9.46 23.35 -10.83
CA ARG A 201 9.59 22.90 -12.22
C ARG A 201 10.50 23.86 -12.97
N LYS A 202 11.45 23.32 -13.73
CA LYS A 202 12.32 24.07 -14.67
C LYS A 202 13.38 25.00 -14.04
N LEU A 203 13.91 24.68 -12.87
CA LEU A 203 15.13 25.35 -12.36
C LEU A 203 16.41 24.88 -13.09
N ASP A 204 16.36 23.70 -13.72
CA ASP A 204 17.40 23.14 -14.57
C ASP A 204 16.73 22.39 -15.73
N ASP A 205 17.17 22.63 -16.97
CA ASP A 205 16.67 21.95 -18.18
C ASP A 205 17.02 20.44 -18.21
N LYS A 206 17.81 19.97 -17.24
CA LYS A 206 18.30 18.60 -17.13
C LYS A 206 17.48 17.71 -16.20
N VAL A 207 16.59 18.25 -15.37
CA VAL A 207 15.78 17.47 -14.41
C VAL A 207 14.35 18.03 -14.29
N ALA A 208 13.40 17.23 -13.81
CA ALA A 208 12.01 17.65 -13.70
C ALA A 208 11.80 18.63 -12.54
N ALA A 209 12.54 18.45 -11.44
CA ALA A 209 12.53 19.37 -10.31
C ALA A 209 13.82 19.29 -9.48
N VAL A 210 14.21 20.42 -8.89
CA VAL A 210 15.25 20.52 -7.86
C VAL A 210 14.62 21.13 -6.62
N ILE A 211 14.78 20.49 -5.46
CA ILE A 211 14.17 20.89 -4.20
C ILE A 211 15.25 20.95 -3.12
N ASP A 212 15.29 22.02 -2.33
CA ASP A 212 16.19 22.08 -1.17
C ASP A 212 15.68 21.16 -0.04
N TYR A 213 16.57 20.38 0.56
CA TYR A 213 16.22 19.43 1.61
C TYR A 213 15.54 20.08 2.80
N SER A 214 16.01 21.26 3.24
CA SER A 214 15.43 21.96 4.39
C SER A 214 14.00 22.41 4.11
N GLU A 215 13.72 22.85 2.88
CA GLU A 215 12.39 23.28 2.47
C GLU A 215 11.38 22.13 2.43
N ILE A 216 11.78 20.95 1.93
CA ILE A 216 10.87 19.79 1.87
C ILE A 216 10.67 19.18 3.27
N VAL A 217 11.71 19.15 4.10
CA VAL A 217 11.63 18.72 5.50
C VAL A 217 10.63 19.58 6.28
N GLU A 218 10.75 20.91 6.21
CA GLU A 218 9.83 21.82 6.90
C GLU A 218 8.37 21.58 6.50
N LYS A 219 8.13 21.36 5.21
CA LYS A 219 6.79 21.04 4.70
C LYS A 219 6.31 19.67 5.16
N SER A 220 7.16 18.65 5.11
CA SER A 220 6.80 17.31 5.56
C SER A 220 6.39 17.32 7.03
N ILE A 221 7.16 17.98 7.90
CA ILE A 221 6.82 18.16 9.32
C ILE A 221 5.44 18.81 9.47
N LYS A 222 5.15 19.86 8.69
CA LYS A 222 3.85 20.57 8.73
C LYS A 222 2.70 19.69 8.25
N ILE A 223 2.88 18.98 7.13
CA ILE A 223 1.85 18.12 6.52
C ILE A 223 1.56 16.91 7.41
N GLN A 224 2.60 16.27 7.94
CA GLN A 224 2.43 15.12 8.83
C GLN A 224 1.78 15.52 10.16
N ARG A 225 1.95 16.76 10.63
CA ARG A 225 1.26 17.26 11.84
C ARG A 225 -0.25 17.35 11.68
N GLN A 226 -0.76 17.48 10.45
CA GLN A 226 -2.20 17.60 10.17
C GLN A 226 -2.95 16.28 10.38
N VAL A 227 -2.27 15.13 10.54
CA VAL A 227 -2.93 13.82 10.68
C VAL A 227 -3.65 13.61 12.01
N ARG A 228 -3.43 14.45 13.03
CA ARG A 228 -4.13 14.36 14.33
C ARG A 228 -5.65 14.38 14.22
N ASN A 229 -6.18 14.88 13.10
CA ASN A 229 -7.60 14.97 12.83
C ASN A 229 -8.19 13.72 12.15
N LEU A 230 -7.35 12.74 11.79
CA LEU A 230 -7.80 11.54 11.08
C LEU A 230 -8.29 10.48 12.06
N LYS A 231 -9.40 9.81 11.70
CA LYS A 231 -9.94 8.69 12.49
C LYS A 231 -9.06 7.43 12.42
N LYS A 232 -8.29 7.27 11.34
CA LYS A 232 -7.44 6.11 11.11
C LYS A 232 -6.08 6.30 11.77
N LYS A 233 -5.60 5.29 12.51
CA LYS A 233 -4.23 5.27 13.06
C LYS A 233 -3.23 5.48 11.92
N THR A 234 -2.35 6.46 12.08
CA THR A 234 -1.44 6.92 11.04
C THR A 234 -0.01 6.95 11.55
N TYR A 235 0.83 6.09 10.97
CA TYR A 235 2.27 6.09 11.20
C TYR A 235 2.94 7.17 10.35
N LEU A 236 3.95 7.78 10.94
CA LEU A 236 4.74 8.84 10.33
C LEU A 236 6.07 8.29 9.80
N SER A 237 6.65 8.99 8.83
CA SER A 237 7.99 8.63 8.35
C SER A 237 8.87 9.83 8.05
N ALA A 238 10.16 9.56 7.92
CA ALA A 238 11.17 10.51 7.49
C ALA A 238 12.07 9.90 6.41
N PHE A 239 12.90 10.71 5.78
CA PHE A 239 13.83 10.30 4.72
C PHE A 239 15.11 11.13 4.77
N PRO A 240 16.30 10.55 4.54
CA PRO A 240 17.59 11.23 4.68
C PRO A 240 18.01 12.05 3.44
N GLY A 241 17.45 11.75 2.27
CA GLY A 241 17.76 12.39 0.98
C GLY A 241 16.88 11.81 -0.13
N TYR A 242 16.94 12.34 -1.36
CA TYR A 242 16.25 11.76 -2.51
C TYR A 242 16.84 12.31 -3.83
N ASP A 243 17.16 11.43 -4.77
CA ASP A 243 17.61 11.77 -6.12
C ASP A 243 17.40 10.58 -7.05
N ASP A 244 16.30 10.59 -7.79
CA ASP A 244 16.00 9.55 -8.78
C ASP A 244 16.47 9.92 -10.20
N THR A 245 17.22 11.02 -10.34
CA THR A 245 17.74 11.48 -11.63
C THR A 245 18.71 10.50 -12.30
N PRO A 246 19.48 9.65 -11.59
CA PRO A 246 20.26 8.59 -12.24
C PRO A 246 19.38 7.58 -13.00
N ARG A 247 18.15 7.32 -12.53
CA ARG A 247 17.21 6.38 -13.17
C ARG A 247 16.28 7.05 -14.18
N ARG A 248 15.93 8.31 -13.94
CA ARG A 248 14.86 9.03 -14.66
C ARG A 248 15.33 10.20 -15.54
N HIS A 249 16.62 10.55 -15.48
CA HIS A 249 17.21 11.67 -16.21
C HIS A 249 16.37 12.96 -16.08
N LYS A 250 15.92 13.54 -17.21
CA LYS A 250 15.09 14.75 -17.27
C LYS A 250 13.73 14.63 -16.60
N ALA A 251 13.26 13.42 -16.34
CA ALA A 251 12.01 13.15 -15.64
C ALA A 251 12.21 12.93 -14.12
N GLY A 252 13.44 13.08 -13.63
CA GLY A 252 13.79 12.86 -12.23
C GLY A 252 13.69 14.12 -11.36
N ILE A 253 13.67 13.90 -10.05
CA ILE A 253 13.59 14.88 -8.97
C ILE A 253 14.88 14.74 -8.17
N ALA A 254 15.58 15.86 -7.96
CA ALA A 254 16.74 15.93 -7.10
C ALA A 254 16.43 16.75 -5.85
N VAL A 255 16.61 16.16 -4.68
CA VAL A 255 16.61 16.85 -3.39
C VAL A 255 18.05 17.14 -2.99
N ILE A 256 18.41 18.41 -3.01
CA ILE A 256 19.79 18.89 -2.81
C ILE A 256 20.02 19.39 -1.39
N ASN A 257 21.28 19.51 -0.99
CA ASN A 257 21.71 19.99 0.33
C ASN A 257 21.23 19.14 1.51
N SER A 258 20.89 17.87 1.25
CA SER A 258 20.62 16.86 2.28
C SER A 258 21.83 16.70 3.18
N ASN A 259 21.63 16.84 4.50
CA ASN A 259 22.69 16.74 5.49
C ASN A 259 22.18 16.18 6.82
N PRO A 260 23.06 15.55 7.63
CA PRO A 260 22.67 14.88 8.87
C PRO A 260 22.09 15.80 9.94
N ASP A 261 22.49 17.06 10.00
CA ASP A 261 22.04 17.98 11.06
C ASP A 261 20.57 18.36 10.85
N VAL A 262 20.17 18.68 9.60
CA VAL A 262 18.76 18.89 9.24
C VAL A 262 17.96 17.59 9.41
N PHE A 263 18.53 16.44 9.06
CA PHE A 263 17.87 15.15 9.25
C PHE A 263 17.63 14.82 10.72
N LYS A 264 18.56 15.17 11.62
CA LYS A 264 18.38 15.01 13.07
C LYS A 264 17.17 15.79 13.57
N ASP A 265 17.11 17.08 13.24
CA ASP A 265 15.98 17.93 13.62
C ASP A 265 14.66 17.40 13.04
N TYR A 266 14.70 16.90 11.81
CA TYR A 266 13.55 16.28 11.16
C TYR A 266 13.03 15.05 11.91
N ILE A 267 13.91 14.07 12.17
CA ILE A 267 13.55 12.84 12.89
C ILE A 267 13.05 13.16 14.29
N ARG A 268 13.69 14.10 15.00
CA ARG A 268 13.25 14.53 16.34
C ARG A 268 11.81 15.05 16.30
N GLU A 269 11.47 15.91 15.35
CA GLU A 269 10.11 16.43 15.22
C GLU A 269 9.10 15.35 14.83
N ILE A 270 9.48 14.39 13.99
CA ILE A 270 8.61 13.26 13.63
C ILE A 270 8.40 12.33 14.82
N ILE A 271 9.44 12.03 15.61
CA ILE A 271 9.33 11.25 16.86
C ILE A 271 8.36 11.93 17.82
N LYS A 272 8.52 13.24 18.08
CA LYS A 272 7.61 14.01 18.94
C LYS A 272 6.15 13.91 18.47
N GLN A 273 5.92 14.07 17.16
CA GLN A 273 4.57 13.93 16.60
C GLN A 273 4.02 12.50 16.70
N SER A 274 4.87 11.49 16.54
CA SER A 274 4.48 10.08 16.62
C SER A 274 4.11 9.67 18.04
N VAL A 275 4.84 10.18 19.05
CA VAL A 275 4.51 10.01 20.47
C VAL A 275 3.15 10.61 20.79
N ASP A 276 2.87 11.82 20.30
CA ASP A 276 1.56 12.47 20.46
C ASP A 276 0.40 11.71 19.77
N LEU A 277 0.72 10.82 18.83
CA LEU A 277 -0.23 9.93 18.14
C LEU A 277 -0.31 8.53 18.75
N GLU A 278 0.41 8.27 19.85
CA GLU A 278 0.51 6.95 20.49
C GLU A 278 0.96 5.85 19.49
N ASN A 279 1.88 6.20 18.60
CA ASN A 279 2.47 5.25 17.66
C ASN A 279 3.65 4.52 18.31
N GLU A 280 3.73 3.23 18.04
CA GLU A 280 4.79 2.32 18.48
C GLU A 280 6.05 2.48 17.63
N PHE A 281 5.90 3.00 16.41
CA PHE A 281 6.97 3.08 15.41
C PHE A 281 6.99 4.44 14.71
N VAL A 282 8.19 4.84 14.30
CA VAL A 282 8.44 5.83 13.24
C VAL A 282 9.18 5.09 12.13
N PHE A 283 8.75 5.28 10.89
CA PHE A 283 9.41 4.66 9.74
C PHE A 283 10.46 5.60 9.15
N ILE A 284 11.53 5.05 8.58
CA ILE A 284 12.52 5.82 7.84
C ILE A 284 12.67 5.19 6.45
N ASN A 285 12.46 5.99 5.41
CA ASN A 285 12.63 5.60 4.03
C ASN A 285 13.93 6.23 3.49
N ALA A 286 15.03 5.50 3.32
CA ALA A 286 15.20 4.06 3.54
C ALA A 286 16.52 3.75 4.25
N TRP A 287 16.72 2.48 4.60
CA TRP A 287 17.99 1.98 5.13
C TRP A 287 19.11 2.07 4.08
N ASN A 288 18.87 1.55 2.87
CA ASN A 288 19.90 1.36 1.84
C ASN A 288 19.42 1.54 0.39
N GLU A 289 18.51 2.48 0.12
CA GLU A 289 18.10 2.82 -1.26
C GLU A 289 19.13 3.77 -1.90
N TRP A 290 20.33 3.24 -2.14
CA TRP A 290 21.46 3.97 -2.72
C TRP A 290 21.14 4.58 -4.09
N GLY A 291 20.36 3.88 -4.91
CA GLY A 291 20.02 4.31 -6.26
C GLY A 291 19.08 5.53 -6.33
N GLU A 292 18.44 5.90 -5.22
CA GLU A 292 17.70 7.16 -5.07
C GLU A 292 18.32 8.06 -4.00
N THR A 293 19.54 7.79 -3.56
CA THR A 293 20.23 8.51 -2.46
C THR A 293 19.42 8.55 -1.14
N MET A 294 18.53 7.58 -0.94
CA MET A 294 17.72 7.37 0.26
C MET A 294 18.37 6.29 1.12
N TYR A 295 19.47 6.59 1.81
CA TYR A 295 20.17 5.62 2.64
C TYR A 295 20.59 6.21 4.00
N LEU A 296 20.64 5.34 5.01
CA LEU A 296 21.22 5.61 6.33
C LEU A 296 22.62 5.01 6.47
N GLU A 297 22.95 4.01 5.65
CA GLU A 297 24.25 3.36 5.67
C GLU A 297 25.40 4.36 5.50
N PRO A 298 26.55 4.08 6.12
CA PRO A 298 27.64 5.04 6.14
C PRO A 298 28.22 5.28 4.74
N ASP A 299 28.51 6.54 4.43
CA ASP A 299 29.12 6.97 3.17
C ASP A 299 30.48 7.66 3.38
N GLU A 300 31.17 7.99 2.29
CA GLU A 300 32.47 8.69 2.36
C GLU A 300 32.39 10.14 2.85
N GLU A 301 31.23 10.80 2.72
CA GLU A 301 31.08 12.24 2.98
C GLU A 301 30.72 12.52 4.44
N TRP A 302 29.74 11.78 4.96
CA TRP A 302 29.13 11.94 6.26
C TRP A 302 29.47 10.79 7.21
N GLY A 303 30.07 9.70 6.72
CA GLY A 303 30.37 8.54 7.55
C GLY A 303 29.11 8.03 8.24
N TYR A 304 29.14 7.92 9.56
CA TYR A 304 28.00 7.42 10.35
C TYR A 304 26.98 8.50 10.75
N ARG A 305 27.14 9.76 10.30
CA ARG A 305 26.40 10.89 10.86
C ARG A 305 24.87 10.80 10.71
N PHE A 306 24.36 10.17 9.65
CA PHE A 306 22.91 9.93 9.52
C PHE A 306 22.37 8.92 10.55
N LEU A 307 23.17 7.92 10.92
CA LEU A 307 22.82 6.98 11.99
C LEU A 307 22.96 7.63 13.37
N GLU A 308 24.03 8.42 13.58
CA GLU A 308 24.21 9.21 14.81
C GLU A 308 23.05 10.19 15.02
N ALA A 309 22.56 10.83 13.95
CA ALA A 309 21.39 11.70 14.00
C ALA A 309 20.12 11.00 14.53
N ILE A 310 19.90 9.73 14.18
CA ILE A 310 18.76 8.95 14.72
C ILE A 310 18.92 8.75 16.22
N TYR A 311 20.10 8.29 16.64
CA TYR A 311 20.41 8.02 18.04
C TYR A 311 20.29 9.29 18.91
N GLU A 312 20.82 10.41 18.44
CA GLU A 312 20.71 11.71 19.12
C GLU A 312 19.25 12.17 19.21
N ALA A 313 18.49 12.10 18.12
CA ALA A 313 17.10 12.53 18.09
C ALA A 313 16.20 11.71 19.05
N GLN A 314 16.45 10.41 19.18
CA GLN A 314 15.72 9.56 20.12
C GLN A 314 16.01 9.93 21.59
N ASN A 315 17.28 10.21 21.92
CA ASN A 315 17.69 10.58 23.26
C ASN A 315 17.16 11.97 23.66
N GLU A 316 17.26 12.97 22.78
CA GLU A 316 16.71 14.32 23.02
C GLU A 316 15.19 14.29 23.20
N SER A 317 14.47 13.48 22.41
CA SER A 317 13.00 13.40 22.49
C SER A 317 12.50 12.77 23.79
N SER A 318 13.31 11.96 24.44
CA SER A 318 12.96 11.32 25.72
C SER A 318 12.94 12.32 26.89
N GLU A 319 13.63 13.46 26.77
CA GLU A 319 13.76 14.50 27.80
C GLU A 319 12.68 15.60 27.68
N ASP A 320 12.13 15.82 26.49
CA ASP A 320 11.29 16.98 26.13
C ASP A 320 9.78 16.82 26.38
N ASN A 321 9.33 15.72 27.01
CA ASN A 321 7.91 15.34 27.11
C ASN A 321 7.08 16.19 28.11
N LYS A 322 6.99 17.51 27.92
CA LYS A 322 5.92 18.38 28.47
C LYS A 322 5.70 19.61 27.58
N LYS A 323 4.74 19.55 26.65
CA LYS A 323 3.81 20.66 26.33
C LYS A 323 2.80 20.26 25.25
N THR A 324 1.52 20.46 25.58
CA THR A 324 0.38 20.32 24.68
C THR A 324 0.08 21.67 24.03
N HIS A 325 -0.21 21.69 22.72
CA HIS A 325 -0.77 22.85 22.02
C HIS A 325 -2.14 22.50 21.44
N SER A 326 -3.08 23.44 21.58
CA SER A 326 -4.49 23.31 21.22
C SER A 326 -4.75 23.58 19.74
N MET A 327 -5.84 22.97 19.27
CA MET A 327 -6.26 22.76 17.89
C MET A 327 -7.16 23.89 17.33
N GLU A 328 -7.12 24.04 16.01
CA GLU A 328 -8.28 24.41 15.18
C GLU A 328 -8.37 23.39 14.03
N SER A 329 -9.59 22.96 13.67
CA SER A 329 -9.86 21.88 12.71
C SER A 329 -10.47 22.42 11.41
N ASP A 330 -9.93 22.02 10.26
CA ASP A 330 -10.54 22.28 8.95
C ASP A 330 -11.41 21.09 8.50
N ILE A 331 -12.67 21.06 8.96
CA ILE A 331 -13.70 20.05 8.65
C ILE A 331 -13.99 19.91 7.13
N GLU A 332 -13.60 20.91 6.34
CA GLU A 332 -13.89 20.98 4.90
C GLU A 332 -12.99 20.06 4.05
N LEU A 333 -11.72 19.88 4.44
CA LEU A 333 -10.75 19.03 3.73
C LEU A 333 -11.14 17.54 3.74
N GLU A 334 -11.61 17.03 4.88
CA GLU A 334 -11.98 15.61 5.05
C GLU A 334 -13.14 15.21 4.11
N LYS A 335 -14.13 16.09 3.93
CA LYS A 335 -15.27 15.84 3.00
C LYS A 335 -14.83 15.77 1.54
N VAL A 336 -13.87 16.62 1.16
CA VAL A 336 -13.33 16.65 -0.20
C VAL A 336 -12.52 15.38 -0.47
N GLU A 337 -11.66 14.95 0.44
CA GLU A 337 -10.87 13.72 0.30
C GLU A 337 -11.75 12.47 0.17
N LYS A 338 -12.81 12.37 0.97
CA LYS A 338 -13.76 11.25 0.89
C LYS A 338 -14.46 11.19 -0.48
N THR A 339 -14.91 12.34 -0.97
CA THR A 339 -15.57 12.45 -2.28
C THR A 339 -14.63 12.06 -3.42
N ILE A 340 -13.38 12.53 -3.37
CA ILE A 340 -12.35 12.17 -4.36
C ILE A 340 -12.08 10.67 -4.35
N THR A 341 -11.97 10.06 -3.16
CA THR A 341 -11.73 8.62 -3.01
C THR A 341 -12.86 7.80 -3.62
N GLN A 342 -14.12 8.19 -3.37
CA GLN A 342 -15.28 7.56 -3.99
C GLN A 342 -15.23 7.62 -5.53
N TYR A 343 -15.00 8.80 -6.11
CA TYR A 343 -14.95 8.95 -7.56
C TYR A 343 -13.77 8.20 -8.19
N ARG A 344 -12.62 8.14 -7.52
CA ARG A 344 -11.47 7.33 -7.97
C ARG A 344 -11.81 5.84 -8.00
N SER A 345 -12.49 5.33 -6.98
CA SER A 345 -12.96 3.93 -6.96
C SER A 345 -13.85 3.64 -8.17
N TYR A 346 -14.85 4.50 -8.44
CA TYR A 346 -15.73 4.32 -9.60
C TYR A 346 -14.99 4.38 -10.94
N TRP A 347 -14.07 5.34 -11.10
CA TRP A 347 -13.28 5.48 -12.32
C TRP A 347 -12.48 4.21 -12.63
N LYS A 348 -11.79 3.63 -11.63
CA LYS A 348 -11.01 2.40 -11.81
C LYS A 348 -11.89 1.22 -12.23
N ILE A 349 -13.06 1.07 -11.61
CA ILE A 349 -14.01 0.00 -11.94
C ILE A 349 -14.50 0.16 -13.38
N PHE A 350 -14.85 1.39 -13.79
CA PHE A 350 -15.32 1.65 -15.14
C PHE A 350 -14.26 1.37 -16.21
N ASP A 351 -13.02 1.79 -15.97
CA ASP A 351 -11.90 1.54 -16.88
C ASP A 351 -11.72 0.03 -17.10
N LYS A 352 -11.61 -0.74 -16.01
CA LYS A 352 -11.53 -2.21 -16.05
C LYS A 352 -12.75 -2.84 -16.74
N TRP A 353 -13.95 -2.38 -16.44
CA TRP A 353 -15.16 -2.94 -17.06
C TRP A 353 -15.23 -2.63 -18.56
N MET A 354 -14.81 -1.43 -18.98
CA MET A 354 -14.73 -1.09 -20.39
C MET A 354 -13.73 -2.01 -21.11
N MET A 355 -12.58 -2.29 -20.50
CA MET A 355 -11.63 -3.26 -21.04
C MET A 355 -12.26 -4.66 -21.20
N LEU A 356 -13.09 -5.12 -20.25
CA LEU A 356 -13.82 -6.39 -20.41
C LEU A 356 -14.77 -6.34 -21.60
N LYS A 357 -15.51 -5.23 -21.76
CA LYS A 357 -16.42 -5.04 -22.90
C LYS A 357 -15.69 -5.03 -24.24
N GLU A 358 -14.54 -4.36 -24.32
CA GLU A 358 -13.68 -4.37 -25.50
C GLU A 358 -13.14 -5.77 -25.82
N ARG A 359 -12.92 -6.61 -24.80
CA ARG A 359 -12.54 -8.02 -24.95
C ARG A 359 -13.73 -8.97 -25.23
N GLY A 360 -14.96 -8.47 -25.19
CA GLY A 360 -16.18 -9.29 -25.34
C GLY A 360 -16.46 -10.21 -24.14
N VAL A 361 -15.86 -9.94 -22.98
CA VAL A 361 -16.03 -10.71 -21.74
C VAL A 361 -17.20 -10.12 -20.95
N SER A 362 -18.14 -10.97 -20.53
CA SER A 362 -19.26 -10.59 -19.67
C SER A 362 -18.94 -10.84 -18.20
N THR A 363 -19.45 -10.00 -17.29
CA THR A 363 -19.38 -10.29 -15.86
C THR A 363 -20.09 -11.59 -15.46
N ALA A 364 -20.99 -12.12 -16.29
CA ALA A 364 -21.63 -13.42 -16.09
C ALA A 364 -20.61 -14.57 -15.99
N GLU A 365 -19.49 -14.49 -16.73
CA GLU A 365 -18.47 -15.53 -16.75
C GLU A 365 -17.88 -15.81 -15.37
N TYR A 366 -17.77 -14.78 -14.52
CA TYR A 366 -17.29 -14.94 -13.14
C TYR A 366 -18.16 -15.93 -12.36
N PHE A 367 -19.48 -15.74 -12.44
CA PHE A 367 -20.46 -16.55 -11.73
C PHE A 367 -20.56 -17.95 -12.32
N GLU A 368 -20.52 -18.07 -13.65
CA GLU A 368 -20.56 -19.34 -14.36
C GLU A 368 -19.38 -20.24 -13.98
N ARG A 369 -18.16 -19.68 -13.93
CA ARG A 369 -16.95 -20.40 -13.49
C ARG A 369 -17.04 -20.90 -12.05
N LYS A 370 -17.74 -20.17 -11.18
CA LYS A 370 -17.95 -20.53 -9.77
C LYS A 370 -19.25 -21.33 -9.53
N GLY A 371 -19.99 -21.68 -10.59
CA GLY A 371 -21.25 -22.43 -10.49
C GLY A 371 -22.39 -21.68 -9.80
N VAL A 372 -22.32 -20.35 -9.75
CA VAL A 372 -23.33 -19.47 -9.16
C VAL A 372 -24.38 -19.13 -10.22
N LYS A 373 -25.68 -19.24 -9.90
CA LYS A 373 -26.77 -18.97 -10.86
C LYS A 373 -27.76 -17.91 -10.38
N ARG A 374 -28.08 -17.91 -9.09
CA ARG A 374 -29.08 -17.00 -8.51
C ARG A 374 -28.38 -16.00 -7.61
N ILE A 375 -28.43 -14.73 -7.97
CA ILE A 375 -27.78 -13.66 -7.22
C ILE A 375 -28.77 -12.61 -6.75
N ALA A 376 -28.37 -11.86 -5.73
CA ALA A 376 -28.96 -10.56 -5.41
C ALA A 376 -27.94 -9.44 -5.54
N VAL A 377 -28.40 -8.21 -5.77
CA VAL A 377 -27.53 -7.05 -5.98
C VAL A 377 -27.80 -5.98 -4.94
N TYR A 378 -26.80 -5.62 -4.14
CA TYR A 378 -26.86 -4.51 -3.19
C TYR A 378 -26.36 -3.22 -3.85
N GLY A 379 -27.21 -2.18 -3.82
CA GLY A 379 -26.98 -0.88 -4.44
C GLY A 379 -27.44 -0.87 -5.88
N LEU A 380 -28.59 -0.23 -6.14
CA LEU A 380 -29.18 -0.16 -7.48
C LEU A 380 -28.93 1.19 -8.16
N GLY A 381 -27.87 1.89 -7.73
CA GLY A 381 -27.41 3.13 -8.33
C GLY A 381 -26.76 2.91 -9.69
N MET A 382 -25.78 3.75 -10.02
CA MET A 382 -25.15 3.76 -11.35
C MET A 382 -24.38 2.45 -11.65
N LEU A 383 -23.43 2.02 -10.81
CA LEU A 383 -22.70 0.76 -11.03
C LEU A 383 -23.63 -0.46 -11.02
N GLY A 384 -24.55 -0.53 -10.06
CA GLY A 384 -25.55 -1.59 -9.99
C GLY A 384 -26.42 -1.65 -11.25
N THR A 385 -26.86 -0.52 -11.78
CA THR A 385 -27.66 -0.50 -13.02
C THR A 385 -26.87 -1.01 -14.22
N HIS A 386 -25.61 -0.61 -14.38
CA HIS A 386 -24.75 -1.15 -15.44
C HIS A 386 -24.52 -2.66 -15.28
N PHE A 387 -24.37 -3.12 -14.05
CA PHE A 387 -24.19 -4.55 -13.74
C PHE A 387 -25.38 -5.38 -14.18
N LEU A 388 -26.59 -4.93 -13.84
CA LEU A 388 -27.82 -5.61 -14.24
C LEU A 388 -27.96 -5.68 -15.77
N MET A 389 -27.58 -4.63 -16.50
CA MET A 389 -27.62 -4.61 -17.96
C MET A 389 -26.54 -5.51 -18.58
N ASP A 390 -25.37 -5.63 -17.96
CA ASP A 390 -24.30 -6.53 -18.42
C ASP A 390 -24.67 -8.02 -18.28
N LEU A 391 -25.51 -8.35 -17.30
CA LEU A 391 -26.02 -9.71 -17.09
C LEU A 391 -27.27 -10.04 -17.93
N GLU A 392 -27.86 -9.07 -18.64
CA GLU A 392 -29.07 -9.29 -19.42
C GLU A 392 -28.82 -10.30 -20.55
N GLY A 393 -29.65 -11.34 -20.62
CA GLY A 393 -29.49 -12.44 -21.58
C GLY A 393 -28.44 -13.48 -21.21
N SER A 394 -27.77 -13.35 -20.06
CA SER A 394 -26.87 -14.38 -19.53
C SER A 394 -27.60 -15.53 -18.84
N SER A 395 -26.86 -16.54 -18.39
CA SER A 395 -27.40 -17.65 -17.59
C SER A 395 -27.68 -17.28 -16.12
N ILE A 396 -27.30 -16.07 -15.71
CA ILE A 396 -27.38 -15.59 -14.32
C ILE A 396 -28.73 -14.91 -14.07
N THR A 397 -29.42 -15.37 -13.02
CA THR A 397 -30.71 -14.85 -12.58
C THR A 397 -30.52 -13.88 -11.41
N ILE A 398 -30.97 -12.64 -11.59
CA ILE A 398 -31.06 -11.66 -10.50
C ILE A 398 -32.42 -11.85 -9.82
N GLU A 399 -32.41 -12.44 -8.63
CA GLU A 399 -33.63 -12.74 -7.86
C GLU A 399 -34.22 -11.48 -7.24
N TYR A 400 -33.36 -10.59 -6.74
CA TYR A 400 -33.78 -9.34 -6.14
C TYR A 400 -32.64 -8.32 -6.01
N GLY A 401 -33.03 -7.06 -5.79
CA GLY A 401 -32.11 -5.98 -5.42
C GLY A 401 -32.26 -5.58 -3.96
N ILE A 402 -31.21 -5.02 -3.37
CA ILE A 402 -31.22 -4.43 -2.02
C ILE A 402 -30.85 -2.95 -2.15
N ASP A 403 -31.76 -2.05 -1.73
CA ASP A 403 -31.50 -0.61 -1.77
C ASP A 403 -32.20 0.11 -0.60
N GLY A 404 -31.54 1.10 0.00
CA GLY A 404 -32.06 1.87 1.12
C GLY A 404 -33.20 2.82 0.74
N LYS A 405 -33.37 3.15 -0.54
CA LYS A 405 -34.40 4.10 -0.99
C LYS A 405 -35.74 3.47 -1.39
N GLY A 406 -35.86 2.14 -1.42
CA GLY A 406 -37.14 1.40 -1.51
C GLY A 406 -38.07 1.69 -2.71
N GLU A 407 -37.84 2.72 -3.52
CA GLU A 407 -38.83 3.19 -4.50
C GLU A 407 -38.26 3.43 -5.91
N ALA A 408 -39.05 2.95 -6.87
CA ALA A 408 -39.27 3.52 -8.20
C ALA A 408 -38.22 3.33 -9.30
N ILE A 409 -37.61 2.15 -9.40
CA ILE A 409 -37.19 1.65 -10.73
C ILE A 409 -38.08 0.46 -11.08
N LYS A 410 -38.86 0.55 -12.16
CA LYS A 410 -39.54 -0.62 -12.75
C LYS A 410 -38.47 -1.61 -13.20
N LYS A 411 -38.04 -2.49 -12.31
CA LYS A 411 -37.17 -3.62 -12.59
C LYS A 411 -38.01 -4.88 -12.73
N SER A 412 -37.49 -5.88 -13.43
CA SER A 412 -38.11 -7.19 -13.62
C SER A 412 -38.11 -8.06 -12.34
N PHE A 413 -37.52 -7.57 -11.24
CA PHE A 413 -37.33 -8.29 -9.99
C PHE A 413 -37.68 -7.40 -8.77
N PRO A 414 -38.03 -7.99 -7.61
CA PRO A 414 -38.35 -7.25 -6.38
C PRO A 414 -37.14 -6.51 -5.79
N VAL A 415 -37.41 -5.40 -5.08
CA VAL A 415 -36.40 -4.62 -4.35
C VAL A 415 -36.74 -4.65 -2.86
N TYR A 416 -35.76 -5.04 -2.06
CA TYR A 416 -35.85 -5.10 -0.61
C TYR A 416 -34.99 -4.01 0.03
N THR A 417 -35.33 -3.66 1.26
CA THR A 417 -34.44 -2.92 2.15
C THR A 417 -33.77 -3.88 3.12
N LEU A 418 -32.71 -3.43 3.81
CA LEU A 418 -32.08 -4.23 4.87
C LEU A 418 -33.02 -4.49 6.05
N GLN A 419 -34.18 -3.83 6.16
CA GLN A 419 -35.15 -4.13 7.21
C GLN A 419 -36.00 -5.36 6.88
N ASN A 420 -36.08 -5.78 5.62
CA ASN A 420 -36.84 -6.96 5.21
C ASN A 420 -36.11 -8.27 5.54
N ASP A 421 -36.86 -9.37 5.48
CA ASP A 421 -36.31 -10.72 5.37
C ASP A 421 -35.90 -10.96 3.92
N LEU A 422 -34.62 -11.28 3.73
CA LEU A 422 -34.02 -11.44 2.41
C LEU A 422 -34.11 -12.91 1.97
N PRO A 423 -34.64 -13.21 0.77
CA PRO A 423 -34.66 -14.58 0.24
C PRO A 423 -33.26 -15.19 0.09
N GLU A 424 -33.15 -16.51 0.14
CA GLU A 424 -31.87 -17.19 -0.06
C GLU A 424 -31.43 -17.13 -1.52
N VAL A 425 -30.18 -16.71 -1.73
CA VAL A 425 -29.50 -16.66 -3.03
C VAL A 425 -28.13 -17.31 -2.91
N ASP A 426 -27.57 -17.70 -4.06
CA ASP A 426 -26.25 -18.33 -4.09
C ASP A 426 -25.15 -17.32 -3.74
N MET A 427 -25.35 -16.03 -4.03
CA MET A 427 -24.42 -14.94 -3.75
C MET A 427 -25.08 -13.55 -3.76
N VAL A 428 -24.61 -12.64 -2.92
CA VAL A 428 -24.96 -11.21 -2.97
C VAL A 428 -23.79 -10.41 -3.52
N VAL A 429 -24.03 -9.64 -4.58
CA VAL A 429 -23.03 -8.76 -5.20
C VAL A 429 -23.25 -7.33 -4.73
N VAL A 430 -22.23 -6.71 -4.15
CA VAL A 430 -22.29 -5.33 -3.65
C VAL A 430 -21.69 -4.38 -4.69
N SER A 431 -22.52 -3.56 -5.32
CA SER A 431 -22.04 -2.57 -6.32
C SER A 431 -21.50 -1.29 -5.69
N VAL A 432 -21.72 -1.08 -4.39
CA VAL A 432 -21.28 0.09 -3.62
C VAL A 432 -19.90 -0.22 -3.03
N THR A 433 -18.88 -0.13 -3.87
CA THR A 433 -17.53 -0.67 -3.58
C THR A 433 -16.73 0.17 -2.57
N TYR A 434 -16.91 1.48 -2.57
CA TYR A 434 -16.22 2.40 -1.64
C TYR A 434 -16.61 2.23 -0.16
N ASP A 435 -17.75 1.57 0.12
CA ASP A 435 -18.26 1.30 1.47
C ASP A 435 -18.51 -0.21 1.68
N TYR A 436 -17.83 -1.03 0.88
CA TYR A 436 -18.08 -2.47 0.82
C TYR A 436 -17.96 -3.16 2.18
N VAL A 437 -16.94 -2.81 2.98
CA VAL A 437 -16.67 -3.45 4.29
C VAL A 437 -17.86 -3.28 5.23
N ASN A 438 -18.39 -2.06 5.37
CA ASN A 438 -19.53 -1.78 6.25
C ASN A 438 -20.83 -2.42 5.75
N ILE A 439 -21.03 -2.44 4.42
CA ILE A 439 -22.19 -3.06 3.80
C ILE A 439 -22.14 -4.59 3.96
N LYS A 440 -20.98 -5.20 3.74
CA LYS A 440 -20.75 -6.63 3.94
C LYS A 440 -21.09 -7.03 5.37
N GLN A 441 -20.57 -6.30 6.36
CA GLN A 441 -20.91 -6.55 7.76
C GLN A 441 -22.43 -6.50 8.01
N SER A 442 -23.11 -5.48 7.48
CA SER A 442 -24.57 -5.34 7.63
C SER A 442 -25.36 -6.51 7.01
N LEU A 443 -24.85 -7.07 5.90
CA LEU A 443 -25.44 -8.24 5.24
C LEU A 443 -25.13 -9.54 6.00
N GLU A 444 -23.96 -9.68 6.59
CA GLU A 444 -23.58 -10.82 7.44
C GLU A 444 -24.42 -10.88 8.72
N GLU A 445 -24.71 -9.72 9.33
CA GLU A 445 -25.63 -9.60 10.46
C GLU A 445 -27.06 -10.06 10.11
N LYS A 446 -27.41 -10.06 8.82
CA LYS A 446 -28.66 -10.62 8.28
C LYS A 446 -28.58 -12.11 7.91
N GLY A 447 -27.45 -12.76 8.18
CA GLY A 447 -27.24 -14.18 7.91
C GLY A 447 -26.83 -14.50 6.48
N ILE A 448 -26.54 -13.49 5.64
CA ILE A 448 -26.01 -13.71 4.30
C ILE A 448 -24.55 -14.13 4.40
N LYS A 449 -24.20 -15.27 3.81
CA LYS A 449 -22.86 -15.86 3.95
C LYS A 449 -21.92 -15.62 2.76
N LYS A 450 -22.48 -15.48 1.56
CA LYS A 450 -21.70 -15.34 0.32
C LYS A 450 -21.92 -13.95 -0.25
N ILE A 451 -20.98 -13.05 0.04
CA ILE A 451 -21.05 -11.63 -0.33
C ILE A 451 -19.75 -11.29 -1.06
N ILE A 452 -19.84 -10.62 -2.20
CA ILE A 452 -18.68 -10.20 -2.98
C ILE A 452 -18.84 -8.77 -3.49
N SER A 453 -17.73 -8.04 -3.60
CA SER A 453 -17.76 -6.72 -4.22
C SER A 453 -17.80 -6.82 -5.76
N LEU A 454 -18.45 -5.86 -6.42
CA LEU A 454 -18.44 -5.77 -7.88
C LEU A 454 -17.02 -5.51 -8.44
N ASP A 455 -16.16 -4.80 -7.70
CA ASP A 455 -14.75 -4.60 -8.08
C ASP A 455 -14.01 -5.94 -8.12
N THR A 456 -14.29 -6.84 -7.17
CA THR A 456 -13.70 -8.17 -7.16
C THR A 456 -14.15 -9.02 -8.33
N VAL A 457 -15.43 -8.99 -8.69
CA VAL A 457 -15.98 -9.67 -9.87
C VAL A 457 -15.28 -9.20 -11.15
N ILE A 458 -15.21 -7.88 -11.36
CA ILE A 458 -14.62 -7.28 -12.57
C ILE A 458 -13.09 -7.47 -12.59
N GLY A 459 -12.42 -7.23 -11.47
CA GLY A 459 -10.97 -7.38 -11.33
C GLY A 459 -10.50 -8.80 -11.61
N SER A 460 -11.21 -9.80 -11.08
CA SER A 460 -10.90 -11.22 -11.33
C SER A 460 -10.97 -11.58 -12.81
N LEU A 461 -11.91 -10.99 -13.56
CA LEU A 461 -12.04 -11.23 -15.00
C LEU A 461 -11.00 -10.49 -15.84
N ILE A 462 -10.36 -9.45 -15.30
CA ILE A 462 -9.30 -8.70 -16.00
C ILE A 462 -7.96 -9.42 -15.96
N GLU A 463 -7.66 -10.11 -14.85
CA GLU A 463 -6.42 -10.87 -14.65
C GLU A 463 -6.40 -12.23 -15.38
N ASN A 464 -7.58 -12.75 -15.69
CA ASN A 464 -7.82 -13.94 -16.51
C ASN A 464 -7.84 -13.59 -18.01
#